data_AF-A0AAW8KBM6-F1
#
_entry.id   AF-A0AAW8KBM6-F1
#
_cell.length_a   1.000
_cell.length_b   1.000
_cell.length_c   1.000
_cell.angle_alpha   90.00
_cell.angle_beta   90.00
_cell.angle_gamma   90.00
#
_symmetry.space_group_name_H-M   'P 1'
#
loop_
_entity.id
_entity.type
_entity.pdbx_description
1 polymer ?
#
loop_
_entity_poly.entity_id
_entity_poly.type
_entity_poly.pdbx_seq_one_letter_code
_entity_poly.pdbx_strand_id
1 'polypeptide(L)' 'MSVWAQETVLVFKGAVTDANGKGIANVLCKALNAKDSLLAYSISQSDGQYTLQCKEQPVKLSFAKMGFATQYIQ' A
#
# COMPACT_ATOMS: atom_id res chain seq x y z
N MET A 1 19.34 -25.07 19.69
CA MET A 1 17.98 -25.09 19.10
C MET A 1 17.87 -23.89 18.18
N SER A 2 17.89 -24.09 16.87
CA SER A 2 17.69 -22.99 15.92
C SER A 2 16.20 -22.72 15.80
N VAL A 3 15.75 -21.58 16.33
CA VAL A 3 14.40 -21.08 16.10
C VAL A 3 14.36 -20.59 14.65
N TRP A 4 13.62 -21.29 13.79
CA TRP A 4 13.24 -20.75 12.49
C TRP A 4 12.23 -19.64 12.77
N ALA A 5 12.70 -18.39 12.85
CA ALA A 5 11.80 -17.26 12.97
C ALA A 5 10.91 -17.23 11.72
N GLN A 6 9.63 -17.55 11.90
CA GLN A 6 8.65 -17.43 10.84
C GLN A 6 8.36 -15.93 10.67
N GLU A 7 8.97 -15.33 9.66
CA GLU A 7 8.78 -13.91 9.36
C GLU A 7 7.31 -13.68 9.03
N THR A 8 6.60 -12.99 9.93
CA THR A 8 5.18 -12.70 9.73
C THR A 8 5.07 -11.62 8.66
N VAL A 9 4.46 -11.97 7.53
CA VAL A 9 4.17 -11.02 6.44
C VAL A 9 2.75 -10.52 6.61
N LEU A 10 2.61 -9.21 6.81
CA LEU A 10 1.34 -8.51 6.81
C LEU A 10 0.97 -8.15 5.37
N VAL A 11 -0.27 -8.45 4.96
CA VAL A 11 -0.72 -8.21 3.59
C VAL A 11 -1.90 -7.25 3.60
N PHE A 12 -1.72 -6.09 2.97
CA PHE A 12 -2.78 -5.10 2.77
C PHE A 12 -3.22 -5.15 1.31
N LYS A 13 -4.52 -5.33 1.07
CA LYS A 13 -5.12 -5.36 -0.27
C LYS A 13 -6.27 -4.37 -0.33
N GLY A 14 -6.49 -3.78 -1.49
CA GLY A 14 -7.61 -2.87 -1.73
C GLY A 14 -7.67 -2.41 -3.17
N ALA A 15 -8.61 -1.51 -3.44
CA ALA A 15 -8.82 -0.86 -4.73
C ALA A 15 -8.66 0.65 -4.59
N VAL A 16 -8.03 1.29 -5.56
CA VAL A 16 -8.13 2.75 -5.74
C VAL A 16 -9.16 3.01 -6.82
N THR A 17 -10.28 3.63 -6.47
CA THR A 17 -11.39 3.90 -7.41
C THR A 17 -11.70 5.39 -7.50
N ASP A 18 -12.33 5.80 -8.59
CA ASP A 18 -13.02 7.09 -8.66
C ASP A 18 -14.34 7.07 -7.88
N ALA A 19 -15.05 8.20 -7.89
CA ALA A 19 -16.34 8.35 -7.21
C ALA A 19 -17.46 7.44 -7.77
N ASN A 20 -17.30 6.90 -8.99
CA ASN A 20 -18.24 5.98 -9.61
C ASN A 20 -17.85 4.51 -9.41
N GLY A 21 -16.78 4.23 -8.65
CA GLY A 21 -16.27 2.87 -8.42
C GLY A 21 -15.38 2.33 -9.54
N LYS A 22 -15.00 3.14 -10.54
CA LYS A 22 -14.07 2.72 -11.59
C LYS A 22 -12.64 2.70 -11.04
N GLY A 23 -11.94 1.59 -11.24
CA GLY A 23 -10.53 1.43 -10.87
C GLY A 23 -9.60 2.46 -11.52
N ILE A 24 -8.67 2.98 -10.73
CA ILE A 24 -7.64 3.94 -11.16
C ILE A 24 -6.29 3.25 -11.20
N ALA A 25 -5.77 3.07 -12.42
CA ALA A 25 -4.45 2.49 -12.66
C ALA A 25 -3.30 3.47 -12.38
N ASN A 26 -2.10 2.91 -12.24
CA ASN A 26 -0.85 3.68 -12.10
C ASN A 26 -0.86 4.64 -10.91
N VAL A 27 -1.46 4.20 -9.80
CA VAL A 27 -1.38 4.88 -8.50
C VAL A 27 -0.26 4.22 -7.70
N LEU A 28 0.68 5.02 -7.22
CA LEU A 28 1.74 4.57 -6.33
C LEU A 28 1.16 4.42 -4.92
N CYS A 29 1.02 3.17 -4.48
CA CYS A 29 0.56 2.79 -3.15
C CYS A 29 1.78 2.53 -2.27
N LYS A 30 1.85 3.13 -1.08
CA LYS A 30 2.96 2.93 -0.13
C LYS A 30 2.42 2.62 1.26
N ALA A 31 3.10 1.72 1.96
CA ALA A 31 2.94 1.50 3.39
C ALA A 31 4.12 2.16 4.12
N LEU A 32 3.83 2.97 5.13
CA LEU A 32 4.80 3.76 5.88
C LEU A 32 4.70 3.45 7.38
N ASN A 33 5.85 3.46 8.07
CA ASN A 33 5.88 3.43 9.54
C ASN A 33 5.80 4.85 10.13
N ALA A 34 5.86 4.94 11.46
CA ALA A 34 5.71 6.19 12.21
C ALA A 34 6.82 7.23 11.94
N LYS A 35 7.93 6.83 11.30
CA LYS A 35 9.02 7.72 10.89
C LYS A 35 8.93 8.13 9.42
N ASP A 36 7.80 7.85 8.77
CA ASP A 36 7.60 8.01 7.33
C ASP A 36 8.54 7.16 6.45
N SER A 37 9.18 6.13 7.02
CA SER A 37 10.00 5.20 6.25
C SER A 37 9.14 4.25 5.44
N LEU A 38 9.58 3.97 4.21
CA LEU A 38 8.92 3.04 3.31
C LEU A 38 9.06 1.59 3.79
N LEU A 39 7.93 0.93 3.99
CA LEU A 39 7.87 -0.50 4.34
C LEU A 39 7.61 -1.38 3.13
N ALA A 40 6.68 -0.94 2.29
CA ALA A 40 6.30 -1.63 1.06
C ALA A 40 5.73 -0.63 0.07
N TYR A 41 5.80 -0.98 -1.22
CA TYR A 41 5.11 -0.24 -2.27
C TYR A 41 4.57 -1.17 -3.34
N SER A 42 3.55 -0.70 -4.06
CA SER A 42 3.08 -1.29 -5.30
C SER A 42 2.46 -0.22 -6.19
N ILE A 43 2.18 -0.57 -7.43
CA ILE A 43 1.46 0.27 -8.38
C ILE A 43 0.11 -0.40 -8.63
N SER A 44 -0.98 0.37 -8.54
CA SER A 44 -2.32 -0.16 -8.82
C SER A 44 -2.45 -0.64 -10.27
N GLN A 45 -3.13 -1.77 -10.44
CA GLN A 45 -3.39 -2.40 -11.74
C GLN A 45 -4.45 -1.65 -12.54
N SER A 46 -4.77 -2.12 -13.75
CA SER A 46 -5.77 -1.48 -14.63
C SER A 46 -7.17 -1.38 -14.02
N ASP A 47 -7.49 -2.28 -13.10
CA ASP A 47 -8.74 -2.33 -12.32
C ASP A 47 -8.63 -1.59 -10.96
N GLY A 48 -7.51 -0.91 -10.70
CA GLY A 48 -7.27 -0.17 -9.46
C GLY A 48 -6.81 -1.02 -8.29
N GLN A 49 -6.70 -2.35 -8.43
CA GLN A 49 -6.32 -3.24 -7.35
C GLN A 49 -4.84 -3.06 -6.98
N TYR A 50 -4.53 -3.12 -5.68
CA TYR A 50 -3.17 -3.12 -5.16
C TYR A 50 -2.98 -4.18 -4.07
N THR A 51 -1.73 -4.57 -3.85
CA THR A 51 -1.31 -5.41 -2.72
C THR A 51 0.00 -4.86 -2.16
N LEU A 52 0.11 -4.75 -0.84
CA LEU A 52 1.31 -4.35 -0.12
C LEU A 52 1.67 -5.47 0.86
N GLN A 53 2.90 -5.97 0.78
CA GLN A 53 3.43 -6.99 1.69
C GLN A 53 4.46 -6.33 2.60
N CYS A 54 4.14 -6.25 3.90
CA CYS A 54 4.97 -5.59 4.90
C CYS A 54 5.52 -6.62 5.88
N LYS A 55 6.75 -6.41 6.35
CA LYS A 55 7.36 -7.20 7.42
C LYS A 55 7.07 -6.65 8.82
N GLU A 56 6.63 -5.38 8.88
CA GLU A 56 6.21 -4.69 10.09
C GLU A 56 4.89 -3.95 9.84
N GLN A 57 4.16 -3.63 10.92
CA GLN A 57 2.85 -2.98 10.85
C GLN A 57 3.00 -1.52 10.36
N PRO A 58 2.41 -1.13 9.22
CA PRO A 58 2.32 0.26 8.83
C PRO A 58 1.36 1.03 9.74
N VAL A 59 1.63 2.32 9.90
CA VAL A 59 0.74 3.29 10.57
C VAL A 59 0.09 4.26 9.60
N LYS A 60 0.50 4.21 8.33
CA LYS A 60 -0.01 5.07 7.27
C LYS A 60 0.12 4.40 5.91
N LEU A 61 -0.92 4.48 5.10
CA LEU A 61 -0.87 4.20 3.67
C LEU A 61 -0.92 5.51 2.90
N SER A 62 -0.11 5.66 1.85
CA SER A 62 -0.16 6.81 0.95
C SER A 62 -0.45 6.38 -0.48
N PHE A 63 -1.25 7.17 -1.19
CA PHE A 63 -1.64 6.93 -2.57
C PHE A 63 -1.34 8.17 -3.39
N ALA A 64 -0.42 8.05 -4.36
CA ALA A 64 0.04 9.16 -5.18
C ALA A 64 -0.09 8.85 -6.67
N LYS A 65 -0.62 9.81 -7.43
CA LYS A 65 -0.73 9.74 -8.89
C LYS A 65 -0.41 11.10 -9.47
N MET A 66 0.35 11.14 -10.56
CA MET A 66 0.66 12.39 -11.25
C MET A 66 -0.63 13.10 -11.68
N GLY A 67 -0.74 14.40 -11.35
CA GLY A 67 -1.94 15.20 -11.61
C GLY A 67 -3.06 15.08 -10.57
N PHE A 68 -2.85 14.33 -9.47
CA PHE A 68 -3.80 14.18 -8.38
C PHE A 68 -3.17 14.59 -7.04
N ALA A 69 -4.01 15.06 -6.11
CA ALA A 69 -3.60 15.22 -4.72
C ALA A 69 -3.23 13.87 -4.11
N THR A 70 -2.16 13.82 -3.33
CA THR A 70 -1.79 12.62 -2.57
C THR A 70 -2.78 12.40 -1.45
N GLN A 71 -3.26 11.16 -1.30
CA GLN A 71 -4.19 10.77 -0.24
C GLN A 71 -3.49 9.86 0.78
N TYR A 72 -3.91 9.94 2.03
CA TYR A 72 -3.39 9.13 3.13
C TYR A 72 -4.51 8.45 3.90
N ILE A 73 -4.26 7.23 4.38
CA ILE A 73 -5.14 6.48 5.28
C ILE A 73 -4.30 6.08 6.50
N GLN A 74 -4.83 6.27 7.71
CA GLN A 74 -4.18 5.95 8.98
C GLN A 74 -5.05 5.03 9.82
#